data_AF-A0A7Y5IFA3-F1
#
_entry.id   AF-A0A7Y5IFA3-F1
#
_cell.length_a   1.000
_cell.length_b   1.000
_cell.length_c   1.000
_cell.angle_alpha   90.00
_cell.angle_beta   90.00
_cell.angle_gamma   90.00
#
_symmetry.space_group_name_H-M   'P 1'
#
loop_
_entity.id
_entity.type
_entity.pdbx_description
1 polymer ?
#
loop_
_entity_poly.entity_id
_entity_poly.type
_entity_poly.pdbx_seq_one_letter_code
_entity_poly.pdbx_strand_id
1 'polypeptide(L)'
;MKHHSLPILIILFLAGCDRNPPETVVTPPVTVPLLQPFASYSLQPHVAEPSGIVYNPRNNSMFVVSDSHSDIVEVDLTGRKLRAVATVSSDLEGVALTGSGDTLYVAEEQKRKISAYTPAGTSLYSFSADVATLANNGLEGVSVGPGGHLFVLNEKAPTMLLEYTAAGTEVRRVTLTATSDLSGIMYDSGRQCLWIVSDEAKAVLRTGLDGSLQKRWALPFVKAEGIAIVRDTMYIVNDADGKMYLFAAPQ
;
A
#
# COMPACT_ATOMS: atom_id res chain seq x y z
N MET A 1 10.63 -9.48 -98.00
CA MET A 1 9.34 -9.15 -97.32
C MET A 1 9.02 -10.32 -96.41
N LYS A 2 8.97 -10.26 -95.07
CA LYS A 2 8.84 -9.19 -94.08
C LYS A 2 9.83 -9.50 -92.93
N HIS A 3 10.55 -8.49 -92.42
CA HIS A 3 11.40 -8.63 -91.24
C HIS A 3 10.54 -8.85 -89.98
N HIS A 4 10.90 -9.82 -89.14
CA HIS A 4 10.32 -9.98 -87.80
C HIS A 4 11.29 -9.39 -86.78
N SER A 5 10.90 -8.26 -86.20
CA SER A 5 11.62 -7.61 -85.11
C SER A 5 11.20 -8.26 -83.79
N LEU A 6 12.14 -8.89 -83.10
CA LEU A 6 11.94 -9.47 -81.76
C LEU A 6 12.15 -8.36 -80.71
N PRO A 7 11.21 -8.09 -79.79
CA PRO A 7 11.45 -7.10 -78.75
C PRO A 7 12.32 -7.71 -77.64
N ILE A 8 13.41 -7.02 -77.29
CA ILE A 8 14.24 -7.34 -76.13
C ILE A 8 13.59 -6.71 -74.90
N LEU A 9 13.14 -7.54 -73.97
CA LEU A 9 12.65 -7.11 -72.65
C LEU A 9 13.85 -6.96 -71.70
N ILE A 10 14.19 -5.71 -71.35
CA ILE A 10 15.21 -5.41 -70.33
C ILE A 10 14.53 -5.52 -68.96
N ILE A 11 14.90 -6.54 -68.19
CA ILE A 11 14.48 -6.69 -66.79
C ILE A 11 15.49 -5.92 -65.92
N LEU A 12 15.05 -4.79 -65.35
CA LEU A 12 15.80 -4.04 -64.35
C LEU A 12 15.68 -4.75 -63.00
N PHE A 13 16.75 -5.39 -62.52
CA PHE A 13 16.82 -5.86 -61.14
C PHE A 13 17.08 -4.69 -60.20
N LEU A 14 16.05 -4.24 -59.48
CA LEU A 14 16.21 -3.36 -58.33
C LEU A 14 16.74 -4.22 -57.16
N ALA A 15 18.01 -4.04 -56.80
CA ALA A 15 18.57 -4.60 -55.58
C ALA A 15 17.90 -3.93 -54.37
N GLY A 16 16.89 -4.59 -53.82
CA GLY A 16 16.33 -4.23 -52.51
C GLY A 16 17.42 -4.38 -51.45
N CYS A 17 17.74 -3.31 -50.75
CA CYS A 17 18.57 -3.39 -49.55
C CYS A 17 17.75 -4.11 -48.47
N ASP A 18 18.04 -5.39 -48.21
CA ASP A 18 17.50 -6.10 -47.05
C ASP A 18 18.02 -5.40 -45.78
N ARG A 19 17.11 -4.81 -45.02
CA ARG A 19 17.41 -4.32 -43.67
C ARG A 19 17.25 -5.49 -42.73
N ASN A 20 18.30 -5.80 -41.97
CA ASN A 20 18.20 -6.79 -40.90
C ASN A 20 17.06 -6.41 -39.94
N PRO A 21 16.23 -7.36 -39.50
CA PRO A 21 15.22 -7.09 -38.49
C PRO A 21 15.90 -6.61 -37.21
N PRO A 22 15.27 -5.70 -36.44
CA PRO A 22 15.82 -5.24 -35.18
C PRO A 22 16.05 -6.43 -34.25
N GLU A 23 17.21 -6.49 -33.61
CA GLU A 23 17.51 -7.50 -32.60
C GLU A 23 16.52 -7.36 -31.44
N THR A 24 15.77 -8.41 -31.17
CA THR A 24 14.92 -8.52 -30.00
C THR A 24 15.81 -8.76 -28.79
N VAL A 25 16.09 -7.71 -28.02
CA VAL A 25 16.70 -7.84 -26.70
C VAL A 25 15.65 -8.44 -25.77
N VAL A 26 15.72 -9.76 -25.53
CA VAL A 26 14.88 -10.41 -24.53
C VAL A 26 15.47 -10.10 -23.15
N THR A 27 14.94 -9.07 -22.49
CA THR A 27 15.25 -8.83 -21.07
C THR A 27 14.74 -10.01 -20.24
N PRO A 28 15.58 -10.67 -19.43
CA PRO A 28 15.10 -11.72 -18.55
C PRO A 28 14.04 -11.14 -17.58
N PRO A 29 13.03 -11.92 -17.20
CA PRO A 29 12.02 -11.46 -16.27
C PRO A 29 12.66 -11.07 -14.94
N VAL A 30 12.31 -9.88 -14.43
CA VAL A 30 12.76 -9.41 -13.11
C VAL A 30 12.22 -10.38 -12.06
N THR A 31 13.11 -11.06 -11.34
CA THR A 31 12.74 -11.93 -10.22
C THR A 31 12.33 -11.09 -9.02
N VAL A 32 11.09 -11.28 -8.55
CA VAL A 32 10.57 -10.66 -7.32
C VAL A 32 10.90 -11.56 -6.14
N PRO A 33 11.70 -11.14 -5.15
CA PRO A 33 12.05 -11.98 -4.01
C PRO A 33 10.83 -12.27 -3.12
N LEU A 34 10.71 -13.51 -2.64
CA LEU A 34 9.65 -13.94 -1.72
C LEU A 34 10.07 -13.69 -0.27
N LEU A 35 9.25 -12.96 0.48
CA LEU A 35 9.42 -12.79 1.92
C LEU A 35 8.98 -14.06 2.67
N GLN A 36 9.74 -14.43 3.69
CA GLN A 36 9.45 -15.57 4.56
C GLN A 36 9.20 -15.08 5.98
N PRO A 37 8.01 -15.32 6.57
CA PRO A 37 7.76 -14.92 7.94
C PRO A 37 8.60 -15.80 8.87
N PHE A 38 9.24 -15.21 9.87
CA PHE A 38 9.97 -15.96 10.89
C PHE A 38 9.14 -16.21 12.15
N ALA A 39 8.03 -15.49 12.32
CA ALA A 39 7.07 -15.70 13.39
C ALA A 39 5.68 -15.21 12.97
N SER A 40 4.65 -15.67 13.68
CA SER A 40 3.32 -15.10 13.64
C SER A 40 2.63 -15.22 15.00
N TYR A 41 1.75 -14.27 15.29
CA TYR A 41 0.97 -14.22 16.52
C TYR A 41 -0.50 -14.02 16.19
N SER A 42 -1.39 -14.74 16.87
CA SER A 42 -2.83 -14.51 16.73
C SER A 42 -3.24 -13.24 17.48
N LEU A 43 -4.09 -12.42 16.85
CA LEU A 43 -4.74 -11.27 17.46
C LEU A 43 -6.14 -11.60 17.98
N GLN A 44 -6.63 -12.80 17.69
CA GLN A 44 -7.94 -13.28 18.11
C GLN A 44 -7.96 -13.63 19.62
N PRO A 45 -9.11 -13.50 20.29
CA PRO A 45 -10.40 -13.00 19.76
C PRO A 45 -10.51 -11.47 19.79
N HIS A 46 -9.43 -10.76 20.09
CA HIS A 46 -9.47 -9.34 20.42
C HIS A 46 -9.44 -8.40 19.22
N VAL A 47 -8.87 -8.87 18.12
CA VAL A 47 -8.96 -8.25 16.79
C VAL A 47 -9.24 -9.38 15.81
N ALA A 48 -10.51 -9.52 15.40
CA ALA A 48 -10.86 -10.26 14.19
C ALA A 48 -10.60 -9.35 12.98
N GLU A 49 -10.42 -9.90 11.78
CA GLU A 49 -10.34 -9.13 10.51
C GLU A 49 -9.49 -7.84 10.64
N PRO A 50 -8.19 -7.96 11.00
CA PRO A 50 -7.34 -6.79 11.23
C PRO A 50 -6.95 -6.08 9.91
N SER A 51 -7.34 -4.82 9.78
CA SER A 51 -7.08 -4.02 8.57
C SER A 51 -5.85 -3.12 8.68
N GLY A 52 -5.60 -2.52 9.84
CA GLY A 52 -4.53 -1.51 10.00
C GLY A 52 -3.68 -1.74 11.23
N ILE A 53 -2.38 -1.40 11.17
CA ILE A 53 -1.45 -1.49 12.30
C ILE A 53 -0.44 -0.33 12.31
N VAL A 54 -0.14 0.23 13.48
CA VAL A 54 0.92 1.23 13.65
C VAL A 54 1.67 1.05 14.96
N TYR A 55 2.98 1.31 14.94
CA TYR A 55 3.82 1.25 16.14
C TYR A 55 3.63 2.47 17.04
N ASN A 56 3.49 2.20 18.34
CA ASN A 56 3.51 3.20 19.40
C ASN A 56 4.87 3.20 20.12
N PRO A 57 5.76 4.16 19.84
CA PRO A 57 7.09 4.21 20.44
C PRO A 57 7.07 4.55 21.93
N ARG A 58 5.97 5.14 22.46
CA ARG A 58 5.89 5.52 23.88
C ARG A 58 5.75 4.32 24.81
N ASN A 59 5.05 3.28 24.34
CA ASN A 59 4.72 2.11 25.15
C ASN A 59 5.36 0.81 24.63
N ASN A 60 6.14 0.88 23.54
CA ASN A 60 6.67 -0.29 22.85
C ASN A 60 5.56 -1.32 22.53
N SER A 61 4.50 -0.81 21.91
CA SER A 61 3.25 -1.52 21.58
C SER A 61 2.81 -1.19 20.16
N MET A 62 1.73 -1.82 19.70
CA MET A 62 1.09 -1.55 18.42
C MET A 62 -0.37 -1.14 18.64
N PHE A 63 -0.86 -0.19 17.87
CA PHE A 63 -2.29 0.02 17.70
C PHE A 63 -2.75 -0.73 16.45
N VAL A 64 -3.85 -1.46 16.56
CA VAL A 64 -4.46 -2.24 15.48
C VAL A 64 -5.93 -1.86 15.35
N VAL A 65 -6.41 -1.74 14.13
CA VAL A 65 -7.83 -1.53 13.80
C VAL A 65 -8.36 -2.70 12.97
N SER A 66 -9.69 -2.81 12.92
CA SER A 66 -10.42 -3.83 12.17
C SER A 66 -11.68 -3.23 11.58
N ASP A 67 -12.06 -3.69 10.40
CA ASP A 67 -13.34 -3.42 9.75
C ASP A 67 -14.55 -3.92 10.59
N SER A 68 -14.36 -5.00 11.36
CA SER A 68 -15.38 -5.66 12.16
C SER A 68 -15.71 -4.97 13.49
N HIS A 69 -14.89 -4.01 13.94
CA HIS A 69 -15.05 -3.33 15.25
C HIS A 69 -14.69 -1.84 15.19
N SER A 70 -15.41 -1.02 15.96
CA SER A 70 -15.16 0.44 16.05
C SER A 70 -13.98 0.84 16.94
N ASP A 71 -13.37 -0.10 17.65
CA ASP A 71 -12.33 0.21 18.65
C ASP A 71 -10.93 0.07 18.05
N ILE A 72 -10.01 0.95 18.46
CA ILE A 72 -8.57 0.75 18.23
C ILE A 72 -8.04 -0.12 19.37
N VAL A 73 -7.42 -1.25 19.05
CA VAL A 73 -6.88 -2.18 20.05
C VAL A 73 -5.38 -1.97 20.18
N GLU A 74 -4.89 -1.68 21.40
CA GLU A 74 -3.46 -1.64 21.69
C GLU A 74 -3.00 -3.04 22.10
N VAL A 75 -2.00 -3.58 21.41
CA VAL A 75 -1.39 -4.89 21.66
C VAL A 75 0.11 -4.74 21.90
N ASP A 76 0.72 -5.69 22.61
CA ASP A 76 2.19 -5.78 22.61
C ASP A 76 2.72 -6.34 21.28
N LEU A 77 4.06 -6.39 21.11
CA LEU A 77 4.70 -6.89 19.89
C LEU A 77 4.46 -8.39 19.62
N THR A 78 3.80 -9.10 20.54
CA THR A 78 3.39 -10.50 20.40
C THR A 78 1.88 -10.65 20.20
N GLY A 79 1.15 -9.55 19.95
CA GLY A 79 -0.28 -9.55 19.67
C GLY A 79 -1.18 -9.64 20.90
N ARG A 80 -0.62 -9.67 22.12
CA ARG A 80 -1.42 -9.73 23.34
C ARG A 80 -2.07 -8.38 23.60
N LYS A 81 -3.40 -8.36 23.72
CA LYS A 81 -4.17 -7.14 24.07
C LYS A 81 -3.70 -6.51 25.38
N LEU A 82 -3.44 -5.22 25.31
CA LEU A 82 -3.12 -4.36 26.45
C LEU A 82 -4.35 -3.54 26.87
N ARG A 83 -5.04 -2.92 25.90
CA ARG A 83 -6.29 -2.18 26.11
C ARG A 83 -7.05 -1.98 24.81
N ALA A 84 -8.26 -1.45 24.90
CA ALA A 84 -9.02 -0.93 23.76
C ALA A 84 -9.23 0.58 23.92
N VAL A 85 -9.33 1.28 22.80
CA VAL A 85 -9.58 2.71 22.71
C VAL A 85 -10.88 2.88 21.94
N ALA A 86 -11.93 3.27 22.65
CA ALA A 86 -13.23 3.48 22.04
C ALA A 86 -13.16 4.65 21.04
N THR A 87 -13.81 4.47 19.90
CA THR A 87 -14.02 5.54 18.92
C THR A 87 -15.51 5.65 18.57
N VAL A 88 -15.90 6.74 17.92
CA VAL A 88 -17.24 6.89 17.33
C VAL A 88 -17.23 6.60 15.82
N SER A 89 -16.10 6.07 15.34
CA SER A 89 -15.87 5.68 13.96
C SER A 89 -16.35 4.23 13.73
N SER A 90 -16.39 3.81 12.48
CA SER A 90 -16.79 2.47 12.07
C SER A 90 -16.04 2.14 10.78
N ASP A 91 -15.92 0.86 10.43
CA ASP A 91 -15.35 0.46 9.14
C ASP A 91 -13.89 0.94 9.03
N LEU A 92 -13.08 0.53 10.02
CA LEU A 92 -11.75 1.08 10.25
C LEU A 92 -10.69 0.30 9.47
N GLU A 93 -10.18 0.88 8.39
CA GLU A 93 -9.19 0.19 7.55
C GLU A 93 -7.74 0.57 7.86
N GLY A 94 -7.52 1.82 8.26
CA GLY A 94 -6.18 2.37 8.43
C GLY A 94 -6.00 3.00 9.79
N VAL A 95 -4.79 2.90 10.35
CA VAL A 95 -4.40 3.61 11.57
C VAL A 95 -2.99 4.17 11.44
N ALA A 96 -2.79 5.42 11.86
CA ALA A 96 -1.49 6.05 11.94
C ALA A 96 -1.33 6.80 13.26
N LEU A 97 -0.09 6.97 13.70
CA LEU A 97 0.26 7.69 14.93
C LEU A 97 1.31 8.76 14.58
N THR A 98 1.17 9.96 15.12
CA THR A 98 2.21 10.99 14.99
C THR A 98 3.51 10.54 15.64
N GLY A 99 4.65 11.01 15.15
CA GLY A 99 5.95 10.69 15.76
C GLY A 99 6.08 11.12 17.22
N SER A 100 5.30 12.13 17.65
CA SER A 100 5.20 12.49 19.06
C SER A 100 4.41 11.48 19.86
N GLY A 101 3.48 10.72 19.26
CA GLY A 101 2.62 9.76 19.93
C GLY A 101 1.34 10.38 20.53
N ASP A 102 0.97 11.60 20.14
CA ASP A 102 -0.15 12.34 20.74
C ASP A 102 -1.44 12.34 19.91
N THR A 103 -1.36 11.96 18.62
CA THR A 103 -2.52 11.93 17.73
C THR A 103 -2.54 10.64 16.93
N LEU A 104 -3.65 9.91 17.04
CA LEU A 104 -4.04 8.82 16.16
C LEU A 104 -4.88 9.36 15.01
N TYR A 105 -4.65 8.85 13.81
CA TYR A 105 -5.50 9.03 12.65
C TYR A 105 -6.07 7.67 12.25
N VAL A 106 -7.37 7.61 11.96
CA VAL A 106 -8.02 6.41 11.43
C VAL A 106 -8.71 6.72 10.11
N ALA A 107 -8.63 5.78 9.17
CA ALA A 107 -9.39 5.81 7.92
C ALA A 107 -10.72 5.08 8.12
N GLU A 108 -11.83 5.71 7.74
CA GLU A 108 -13.17 5.13 7.72
C GLU A 108 -13.61 4.92 6.25
N GLU A 109 -13.65 3.67 5.77
CA GLU A 109 -13.77 3.35 4.34
C GLU A 109 -15.07 3.86 3.73
N GLN A 110 -16.22 3.34 4.16
CA GLN A 110 -17.53 3.70 3.59
C GLN A 110 -17.86 5.18 3.74
N LYS A 111 -17.35 5.83 4.80
CA LYS A 111 -17.55 7.26 5.05
C LYS A 111 -16.56 8.15 4.30
N ARG A 112 -15.51 7.58 3.69
CA ARG A 112 -14.43 8.31 2.99
C ARG A 112 -13.88 9.45 3.83
N LYS A 113 -13.52 9.13 5.07
CA LYS A 113 -13.20 10.13 6.08
C LYS A 113 -11.97 9.71 6.87
N ILE A 114 -11.09 10.68 7.16
CA ILE A 114 -10.03 10.51 8.14
C ILE A 114 -10.47 11.18 9.45
N SER A 115 -10.42 10.44 10.54
CA SER A 115 -10.75 10.93 11.88
C SER A 115 -9.53 10.93 12.78
N ALA A 116 -9.32 12.04 13.49
CA ALA A 116 -8.21 12.23 14.43
C ALA A 116 -8.69 12.03 15.87
N TYR A 117 -7.90 11.33 16.66
CA TYR A 117 -8.16 11.02 18.06
C TYR A 117 -6.91 11.23 18.91
N THR A 118 -7.08 11.51 20.20
CA THR A 118 -5.99 11.27 21.17
C THR A 118 -5.80 9.76 21.36
N PRO A 119 -4.63 9.29 21.84
CA PRO A 119 -4.43 7.88 22.22
C PRO A 119 -5.39 7.36 23.29
N ALA A 120 -6.11 8.26 23.98
CA ALA A 120 -7.14 7.93 24.96
C ALA A 120 -8.55 7.80 24.34
N GLY A 121 -8.72 8.07 23.03
CA GLY A 121 -10.00 7.93 22.32
C GLY A 121 -10.84 9.20 22.25
N THR A 122 -10.29 10.35 22.69
CA THR A 122 -10.98 11.63 22.53
C THR A 122 -10.94 12.06 21.07
N SER A 123 -12.10 12.20 20.42
CA SER A 123 -12.17 12.74 19.05
C SER A 123 -11.67 14.18 19.01
N LEU A 124 -10.82 14.49 18.04
CA LEU A 124 -10.22 15.81 17.86
C LEU A 124 -10.88 16.55 16.70
N TYR A 125 -10.87 15.95 15.51
CA TYR A 125 -11.49 16.47 14.30
C TYR A 125 -11.57 15.36 13.24
N SER A 126 -12.23 15.64 12.13
CA SER A 126 -12.24 14.75 10.96
C SER A 126 -12.35 15.56 9.68
N PHE A 127 -11.92 14.99 8.56
CA PHE A 127 -12.08 15.57 7.23
C PHE A 127 -12.40 14.49 6.20
N SER A 128 -13.13 14.87 5.15
CA SER A 128 -13.42 13.97 4.04
C SER A 128 -12.19 13.83 3.14
N ALA A 129 -11.89 12.60 2.73
CA ALA A 129 -10.95 12.31 1.66
C ALA A 129 -11.76 11.82 0.46
N ASP A 130 -12.28 12.77 -0.31
CA ASP A 130 -13.21 12.51 -1.40
C ASP A 130 -12.49 11.89 -2.62
N VAL A 131 -12.71 10.60 -2.80
CA VAL A 131 -12.29 9.82 -3.97
C VAL A 131 -13.53 9.29 -4.68
N ALA A 132 -13.53 9.35 -6.01
CA ALA A 132 -14.65 8.89 -6.83
C ALA A 132 -14.62 7.37 -6.95
N THR A 133 -15.30 6.67 -6.04
CA THR A 133 -15.27 5.21 -5.98
C THR A 133 -16.66 4.61 -5.83
N LEU A 134 -16.74 3.30 -6.11
CA LEU A 134 -17.81 2.44 -5.63
C LEU A 134 -17.68 2.28 -4.12
N ALA A 135 -18.77 1.96 -3.42
CA ALA A 135 -18.83 1.97 -1.96
C ALA A 135 -17.77 1.09 -1.24
N ASN A 136 -17.29 0.02 -1.89
CA ASN A 136 -16.36 -0.98 -1.34
C ASN A 136 -14.99 -0.96 -2.04
N ASN A 137 -14.58 0.20 -2.56
CA ASN A 137 -13.23 0.40 -3.08
C ASN A 137 -12.69 1.70 -2.46
N GLY A 138 -12.91 1.87 -1.15
CA GLY A 138 -12.75 3.13 -0.46
C GLY A 138 -11.34 3.34 0.10
N LEU A 139 -11.29 3.99 1.26
CA LEU A 139 -10.04 4.31 1.94
C LEU A 139 -9.54 3.12 2.74
N GLU A 140 -8.26 2.83 2.59
CA GLU A 140 -7.62 1.66 3.20
C GLU A 140 -6.55 2.12 4.21
N GLY A 141 -5.35 2.38 3.73
CA GLY A 141 -4.23 2.82 4.56
C GLY A 141 -4.19 4.33 4.83
N VAL A 142 -3.71 4.70 6.02
CA VAL A 142 -3.25 6.06 6.34
C VAL A 142 -1.88 5.99 7.02
N SER A 143 -1.00 6.95 6.73
CA SER A 143 0.30 7.12 7.40
C SER A 143 0.61 8.59 7.65
N VAL A 144 1.26 8.89 8.77
CA VAL A 144 1.85 10.21 9.03
C VAL A 144 3.22 10.29 8.37
N GLY A 145 3.40 11.24 7.46
CA GLY A 145 4.62 11.51 6.71
C GLY A 145 5.41 12.73 7.20
N PRO A 146 6.35 13.25 6.39
CA PRO A 146 7.12 14.45 6.72
C PRO A 146 6.23 15.64 7.05
N GLY A 147 6.65 16.46 8.03
CA GLY A 147 5.93 17.68 8.40
C GLY A 147 4.52 17.46 8.96
N GLY A 148 4.15 16.22 9.31
CA GLY A 148 2.81 15.87 9.78
C GLY A 148 1.78 15.75 8.65
N HIS A 149 2.22 15.72 7.39
CA HIS A 149 1.33 15.40 6.27
C HIS A 149 0.79 13.97 6.41
N LEU A 150 -0.39 13.71 5.86
CA LEU A 150 -1.03 12.42 5.87
C LEU A 150 -1.00 11.84 4.46
N PHE A 151 -0.49 10.62 4.33
CA PHE A 151 -0.56 9.83 3.11
C PHE A 151 -1.70 8.84 3.26
N VAL A 152 -2.68 8.91 2.38
CA VAL A 152 -3.93 8.13 2.43
C VAL A 152 -4.03 7.31 1.16
N LEU A 153 -4.39 6.04 1.28
CA LEU A 153 -4.63 5.15 0.15
C LEU A 153 -6.13 5.08 -0.16
N ASN A 154 -6.44 5.02 -1.45
CA ASN A 154 -7.70 4.49 -1.94
C ASN A 154 -7.43 3.17 -2.64
N GLU A 155 -8.14 2.10 -2.26
CA GLU A 155 -7.85 0.71 -2.62
C GLU A 155 -7.70 0.54 -4.15
N LYS A 156 -8.81 0.78 -4.87
CA LYS A 156 -8.92 0.57 -6.31
C LYS A 156 -10.05 1.39 -6.92
N ALA A 157 -10.10 1.40 -8.25
CA ALA A 157 -11.13 2.10 -9.04
C ALA A 157 -11.45 3.55 -8.56
N PRO A 158 -10.44 4.42 -8.35
CA PRO A 158 -9.03 4.28 -8.76
C PRO A 158 -8.04 3.88 -7.64
N THR A 159 -6.99 3.14 -8.00
CA THR A 159 -5.85 2.82 -7.12
C THR A 159 -5.01 4.09 -6.91
N MET A 160 -5.10 4.74 -5.75
CA MET A 160 -4.53 6.08 -5.54
C MET A 160 -3.79 6.26 -4.22
N LEU A 161 -2.76 7.11 -4.29
CA LEU A 161 -2.11 7.73 -3.14
C LEU A 161 -2.52 9.21 -3.09
N LEU A 162 -3.07 9.64 -1.97
CA LEU A 162 -3.44 11.01 -1.67
C LEU A 162 -2.53 11.57 -0.58
N GLU A 163 -2.24 12.86 -0.65
CA GLU A 163 -1.50 13.58 0.37
C GLU A 163 -2.33 14.73 0.90
N TYR A 164 -2.47 14.79 2.23
CA TYR A 164 -3.18 15.86 2.95
C TYR A 164 -2.24 16.55 3.92
N THR A 165 -2.47 17.84 4.18
CA THR A 165 -1.89 18.49 5.36
C THR A 165 -2.50 17.90 6.63
N ALA A 166 -1.86 18.12 7.79
CA ALA A 166 -2.44 17.71 9.08
C ALA A 166 -3.86 18.29 9.31
N ALA A 167 -4.16 19.46 8.74
CA ALA A 167 -5.46 20.12 8.82
C ALA A 167 -6.53 19.52 7.86
N GLY A 168 -6.18 18.50 7.08
CA GLY A 168 -7.10 17.86 6.14
C GLY A 168 -7.25 18.58 4.80
N THR A 169 -6.35 19.50 4.47
CA THR A 169 -6.33 20.11 3.12
C THR A 169 -5.58 19.20 2.17
N GLU A 170 -6.21 18.80 1.07
CA GLU A 170 -5.53 18.01 0.05
C GLU A 170 -4.40 18.81 -0.61
N VAL A 171 -3.23 18.18 -0.68
CA VAL A 171 -2.02 18.72 -1.32
C VAL A 171 -1.93 18.20 -2.75
N ARG A 172 -2.13 16.89 -2.94
CA ARG A 172 -2.11 16.23 -4.24
C ARG A 172 -2.69 14.82 -4.16
N ARG A 173 -2.93 14.23 -5.33
CA ARG A 173 -3.23 12.81 -5.50
C ARG A 173 -2.51 12.25 -6.73
N VAL A 174 -2.16 10.97 -6.70
CA VAL A 174 -1.49 10.25 -7.79
C VAL A 174 -2.06 8.85 -7.92
N THR A 175 -2.33 8.40 -9.15
CA THR A 175 -2.71 7.01 -9.43
C THR A 175 -1.47 6.13 -9.39
N LEU A 176 -1.54 5.02 -8.65
CA LEU A 176 -0.49 4.02 -8.61
C LEU A 176 -0.82 2.89 -9.60
N THR A 177 0.10 2.60 -10.52
CA THR A 177 -0.07 1.57 -11.56
C THR A 177 0.77 0.31 -11.32
N ALA A 178 1.56 0.30 -10.24
CA ALA A 178 2.47 -0.78 -9.89
C ALA A 178 1.79 -2.02 -9.26
N THR A 179 0.53 -1.88 -8.86
CA THR A 179 -0.29 -2.88 -8.16
C THR A 179 -1.76 -2.75 -8.57
N SER A 180 -2.54 -3.82 -8.40
CA SER A 180 -3.98 -3.86 -8.71
C SER A 180 -4.83 -3.17 -7.63
N ASP A 181 -4.38 -3.26 -6.39
CA ASP A 181 -5.04 -2.79 -5.18
C ASP A 181 -4.00 -2.30 -4.16
N LEU A 182 -4.51 -1.68 -3.10
CA LEU A 182 -3.75 -1.02 -2.06
C LEU A 182 -4.44 -1.26 -0.72
N SER A 183 -3.77 -1.89 0.24
CA SER A 183 -4.31 -2.07 1.57
C SER A 183 -3.65 -1.10 2.55
N GLY A 184 -2.58 -1.50 3.23
CA GLY A 184 -1.90 -0.68 4.24
C GLY A 184 -0.72 0.11 3.70
N ILE A 185 -0.38 1.17 4.45
CA ILE A 185 0.76 2.06 4.18
C ILE A 185 1.50 2.41 5.46
N MET A 186 2.82 2.56 5.39
CA MET A 186 3.59 3.26 6.40
C MET A 186 4.72 4.09 5.79
N TYR A 187 4.98 5.26 6.38
CA TYR A 187 6.11 6.12 6.02
C TYR A 187 7.35 5.77 6.83
N ASP A 188 8.43 5.42 6.14
CA ASP A 188 9.74 5.19 6.73
C ASP A 188 10.55 6.48 6.68
N SER A 189 10.65 7.16 7.82
CA SER A 189 11.39 8.42 7.94
C SER A 189 12.89 8.26 7.71
N GLY A 190 13.45 7.08 8.02
CA GLY A 190 14.87 6.81 7.83
C GLY A 190 15.23 6.65 6.36
N ARG A 191 14.34 6.06 5.56
CA ARG A 191 14.53 5.84 4.12
C ARG A 191 13.85 6.88 3.23
N GLN A 192 13.05 7.77 3.80
CA GLN A 192 12.26 8.77 3.06
C GLN A 192 11.36 8.11 1.99
N CYS A 193 10.73 6.99 2.33
CA CYS A 193 9.92 6.19 1.42
C CYS A 193 8.62 5.73 2.06
N LEU A 194 7.67 5.27 1.23
CA LEU A 194 6.46 4.60 1.69
C LEU A 194 6.63 3.10 1.50
N TRP A 195 6.18 2.33 2.49
CA TRP A 195 5.94 0.90 2.34
C TRP A 195 4.45 0.67 2.22
N ILE A 196 4.04 -0.14 1.25
CA ILE A 196 2.65 -0.41 0.93
C ILE A 196 2.48 -1.92 0.83
N VAL A 197 1.38 -2.46 1.34
CA VAL A 197 0.97 -3.85 1.10
C VAL A 197 -0.22 -3.89 0.14
N SER A 198 -0.31 -4.99 -0.60
CA SER A 198 -1.39 -5.27 -1.54
C SER A 198 -1.82 -6.72 -1.37
N ASP A 199 -3.12 -6.91 -1.16
CA ASP A 199 -3.77 -8.22 -1.08
C ASP A 199 -3.72 -8.91 -2.44
N GLU A 200 -4.36 -8.33 -3.45
CA GLU A 200 -4.58 -9.00 -4.75
C GLU A 200 -3.24 -9.30 -5.45
N ALA A 201 -2.25 -8.42 -5.30
CA ALA A 201 -0.92 -8.61 -5.87
C ALA A 201 0.04 -9.43 -4.98
N LYS A 202 -0.40 -9.82 -3.77
CA LYS A 202 0.38 -10.55 -2.74
C LYS A 202 1.77 -9.97 -2.59
N ALA A 203 1.85 -8.69 -2.29
CA ALA A 203 3.11 -7.97 -2.37
C ALA A 203 3.30 -6.91 -1.30
N VAL A 204 4.57 -6.67 -0.97
CA VAL A 204 5.05 -5.45 -0.35
C VAL A 204 5.70 -4.60 -1.43
N LEU A 205 5.34 -3.34 -1.52
CA LEU A 205 5.94 -2.35 -2.40
C LEU A 205 6.67 -1.30 -1.56
N ARG A 206 7.81 -0.83 -2.05
CA ARG A 206 8.45 0.39 -1.57
C ARG A 206 8.38 1.44 -2.65
N THR A 207 7.88 2.62 -2.31
CA THR A 207 7.72 3.74 -3.25
C THR A 207 8.37 5.01 -2.72
N GLY A 208 8.67 5.96 -3.62
CA GLY A 208 8.90 7.34 -3.23
C GLY A 208 7.63 7.99 -2.67
N LEU A 209 7.75 9.14 -2.00
CA LEU A 209 6.58 9.89 -1.55
C LEU A 209 5.67 10.28 -2.72
N ASP A 210 6.24 10.48 -3.90
CA ASP A 210 5.54 10.76 -5.15
C ASP A 210 4.77 9.56 -5.73
N GLY A 211 4.87 8.37 -5.12
CA GLY A 211 4.25 7.13 -5.59
C GLY A 211 5.11 6.33 -6.57
N SER A 212 6.31 6.79 -6.92
CA SER A 212 7.20 6.07 -7.84
C SER A 212 7.66 4.74 -7.24
N LEU A 213 7.46 3.63 -7.96
CA LEU A 213 7.89 2.31 -7.48
C LEU A 213 9.42 2.21 -7.43
N GLN A 214 9.96 1.82 -6.28
CA GLN A 214 11.39 1.58 -6.09
C GLN A 214 11.72 0.09 -6.01
N LYS A 215 10.95 -0.66 -5.22
CA LYS A 215 11.17 -2.10 -4.99
C LYS A 215 9.85 -2.83 -4.75
N ARG A 216 9.87 -4.14 -4.99
CA ARG A 216 8.74 -5.04 -4.76
C ARG A 216 9.24 -6.37 -4.20
N TRP A 217 8.49 -6.93 -3.27
CA TRP A 217 8.68 -8.27 -2.74
C TRP A 217 7.35 -9.02 -2.72
N ALA A 218 7.39 -10.33 -2.94
CA ALA A 218 6.21 -11.18 -2.87
C ALA A 218 5.93 -11.61 -1.43
N LEU A 219 4.65 -11.74 -1.10
CA LEU A 219 4.15 -12.33 0.14
C LEU A 219 3.67 -13.77 -0.11
N PRO A 220 3.79 -14.66 0.89
CA PRO A 220 3.37 -16.05 0.77
C PRO A 220 1.86 -16.26 0.99
N PHE A 221 1.09 -15.19 1.19
CA PHE A 221 -0.35 -15.21 1.48
C PHE A 221 -1.08 -14.05 0.80
N VAL A 222 -2.40 -14.18 0.70
CA VAL A 222 -3.37 -13.11 0.39
C VAL A 222 -3.80 -12.41 1.68
N LYS A 223 -4.62 -11.37 1.57
CA LYS A 223 -5.27 -10.65 2.68
C LYS A 223 -4.29 -9.97 3.62
N ALA A 224 -3.24 -9.38 3.03
CA ALA A 224 -2.25 -8.59 3.75
C ALA A 224 -2.74 -7.14 3.85
N GLU A 225 -3.21 -6.72 5.03
CA GLU A 225 -3.88 -5.43 5.15
C GLU A 225 -2.97 -4.36 5.76
N GLY A 226 -2.60 -4.43 7.03
CA GLY A 226 -1.80 -3.40 7.69
C GLY A 226 -0.30 -3.72 7.68
N ILE A 227 0.55 -2.69 7.67
CA ILE A 227 2.01 -2.81 7.73
C ILE A 227 2.65 -1.84 8.74
N ALA A 228 3.58 -2.33 9.56
CA ALA A 228 4.43 -1.49 10.41
C ALA A 228 5.87 -2.02 10.41
N ILE A 229 6.85 -1.14 10.54
CA ILE A 229 8.27 -1.53 10.72
C ILE A 229 8.77 -0.99 12.05
N VAL A 230 9.31 -1.89 12.88
CA VAL A 230 9.98 -1.55 14.13
C VAL A 230 11.40 -2.08 14.06
N ARG A 231 12.37 -1.16 14.01
CA ARG A 231 13.79 -1.47 13.77
C ARG A 231 13.93 -2.25 12.45
N ASP A 232 14.38 -3.50 12.51
CA ASP A 232 14.58 -4.37 11.34
C ASP A 232 13.47 -5.43 11.19
N THR A 233 12.36 -5.29 11.92
CA THR A 233 11.21 -6.21 11.84
C THR A 233 10.02 -5.52 11.18
N MET A 234 9.52 -6.13 10.11
CA MET A 234 8.28 -5.76 9.46
C MET A 234 7.15 -6.63 10.02
N TYR A 235 6.08 -5.98 10.45
CA TYR A 235 4.86 -6.56 10.96
C TYR A 235 3.79 -6.36 9.90
N ILE A 236 3.11 -7.43 9.50
CA ILE A 236 1.98 -7.38 8.58
C ILE A 236 0.81 -8.07 9.24
N VAL A 237 -0.35 -7.41 9.33
CA VAL A 237 -1.57 -8.06 9.78
C VAL A 237 -2.29 -8.71 8.60
N ASN A 238 -2.92 -9.85 8.87
CA ASN A 238 -3.66 -10.61 7.88
C ASN A 238 -5.13 -10.70 8.30
N ASP A 239 -5.99 -10.12 7.48
CA ASP A 239 -7.44 -10.08 7.71
C ASP A 239 -8.00 -11.50 7.87
N ALA A 240 -7.75 -12.35 6.88
CA ALA A 240 -8.43 -13.63 6.73
C ALA A 240 -8.16 -14.63 7.85
N ASP A 241 -7.00 -14.55 8.52
CA ASP A 241 -6.66 -15.45 9.62
C ASP A 241 -6.44 -14.78 10.97
N GLY A 242 -6.64 -13.45 11.05
CA GLY A 242 -6.54 -12.68 12.29
C GLY A 242 -5.16 -12.76 12.95
N LYS A 243 -4.08 -12.82 12.16
CA LYS A 243 -2.70 -12.88 12.67
C LYS A 243 -1.88 -11.66 12.31
N MET A 244 -0.85 -11.44 13.10
CA MET A 244 0.26 -10.56 12.82
C MET A 244 1.49 -11.41 12.46
N TYR A 245 1.97 -11.28 11.23
CA TYR A 245 3.17 -11.95 10.71
C TYR A 245 4.40 -11.06 10.83
N LEU A 246 5.53 -11.65 11.19
CA LEU A 246 6.80 -10.95 11.34
C LEU A 246 7.81 -11.41 10.28
N PHE A 247 8.40 -10.43 9.60
CA PHE A 247 9.42 -10.61 8.58
C PHE A 247 10.65 -9.77 8.92
N ALA A 248 11.82 -10.21 8.45
CA ALA A 248 12.97 -9.31 8.40
C ALA A 248 12.64 -8.21 7.38
N ALA A 249 12.78 -6.94 7.77
CA ALA A 249 12.53 -5.82 6.87
C ALA A 249 13.57 -5.87 5.71
N PRO A 250 13.13 -6.01 4.46
CA PRO A 250 14.05 -6.12 3.34
C PRO A 250 14.72 -4.76 3.04
N GLN A 251 15.90 -4.81 2.45
CA GLN A 251 16.70 -3.62 2.09
C GLN A 251 16.44 -3.18 0.66
#